data_AF-A0A6I8V776-F1
#
_entry.id   AF-A0A6I8V776-F1
#
_cell.length_a   1.000
_cell.length_b   1.000
_cell.length_c   1.000
_cell.angle_alpha   90.00
_cell.angle_beta   90.00
_cell.angle_gamma   90.00
#
_symmetry.space_group_name_H-M   'P 1'
#
loop_
_entity.id
_entity.type
_entity.pdbx_description
1 polymer ?
#
loop_
_entity_poly.entity_id
_entity_poly.type
_entity_poly.pdbx_seq_one_letter_code
_entity_poly.pdbx_strand_id
1 'polypeptide(L)'
;MSCLPKWIFKIIYFRVLRVYPNMGERSSKSGYLGSVTIPPIGKLGDQDNYWTWRILIRSYLEALGLWAGNFPREGPQAKFILLSTVEIWILKREYEHFNCKQIYQDLEKRFSVPRPKSATTL
;
A
#
# COMPACT_ATOMS: atom_id res chain seq x y z
N MET A 1 -26.94 18.92 -12.74
CA MET A 1 -25.65 18.20 -12.93
C MET A 1 -24.54 19.16 -12.53
N SER A 2 -24.06 19.07 -11.29
CA SER A 2 -23.07 19.98 -10.72
C SER A 2 -21.67 19.41 -10.93
N CYS A 3 -20.96 19.97 -11.90
CA CYS A 3 -19.56 19.65 -12.15
C CYS A 3 -18.70 20.34 -11.07
N LEU A 4 -18.22 19.59 -10.09
CA LEU A 4 -17.24 20.13 -9.14
C LEU A 4 -15.98 20.55 -9.92
N PRO A 5 -15.52 21.79 -9.77
CA PRO A 5 -14.42 22.31 -10.56
C PRO A 5 -13.09 21.63 -10.20
N LYS A 6 -12.27 21.35 -11.22
CA LYS A 6 -11.05 20.51 -11.19
C LYS A 6 -10.03 20.90 -10.09
N TRP A 7 -10.09 22.11 -9.55
CA TRP A 7 -9.21 22.57 -8.46
C TRP A 7 -9.56 21.97 -7.09
N ILE A 8 -10.81 21.53 -6.87
CA ILE A 8 -11.21 20.87 -5.62
C ILE A 8 -10.47 19.54 -5.45
N PHE A 9 -10.26 18.78 -6.53
CA PHE A 9 -9.45 17.56 -6.49
C PHE A 9 -7.98 17.86 -6.13
N LYS A 10 -7.45 19.01 -6.55
CA LYS A 10 -6.07 19.42 -6.20
C LYS A 10 -5.95 19.74 -4.71
N ILE A 11 -6.99 20.33 -4.10
CA ILE A 11 -7.03 20.62 -2.65
C ILE A 11 -7.19 19.34 -1.83
N ILE A 12 -8.06 18.41 -2.27
CA ILE A 12 -8.23 17.11 -1.60
C ILE A 12 -6.92 16.29 -1.71
N TYR A 13 -6.28 16.29 -2.87
CA TYR A 13 -4.99 15.62 -3.08
C TYR A 13 -3.89 16.22 -2.17
N PHE A 14 -3.84 17.54 -2.01
CA PHE A 14 -2.83 18.19 -1.17
C PHE A 14 -3.06 18.06 0.34
N ARG A 15 -4.31 17.97 0.81
CA ARG A 15 -4.60 17.84 2.25
C ARG A 15 -4.55 16.41 2.76
N VAL A 16 -4.85 15.41 1.92
CA VAL A 16 -4.88 13.99 2.36
C VAL A 16 -3.49 13.34 2.28
N LEU A 17 -2.59 13.79 1.40
CA LEU A 17 -1.24 13.21 1.23
C LEU A 17 -0.12 13.86 2.05
N ARG A 18 -0.42 14.85 2.92
CA ARG A 18 0.60 15.48 3.78
C ARG A 18 0.57 15.07 5.25
N VAL A 19 -0.20 14.05 5.59
CA VAL A 19 -0.12 13.38 6.89
C VAL A 19 0.76 12.15 6.74
N TYR A 20 2.07 12.38 6.69
CA TYR A 20 2.99 11.36 7.20
C TYR A 20 2.69 11.25 8.70
N PRO A 21 2.39 10.06 9.25
CA PRO A 21 2.45 9.90 10.68
C PRO A 21 3.91 10.08 11.09
N ASN A 22 4.23 11.22 11.71
CA ASN A 22 5.38 11.36 12.59
C ASN A 22 5.16 10.42 13.79
N MET A 23 5.25 9.11 13.55
CA MET A 23 5.41 8.10 14.59
C MET A 23 6.88 8.05 14.96
N GLY A 24 7.30 8.90 15.89
CA GLY A 24 8.61 8.77 16.52
C GLY A 24 9.34 10.07 16.81
N GLU A 25 8.75 10.97 17.59
CA GLU A 25 9.56 11.86 18.42
C GLU A 25 9.43 11.45 19.89
N ARG A 26 10.10 10.35 20.23
CA ARG A 26 10.69 10.22 21.57
C ARG A 26 12.14 10.65 21.42
N SER A 27 12.38 11.91 21.78
CA SER A 27 13.71 12.50 21.95
C SER A 27 14.63 11.58 22.76
N SER A 28 15.80 11.25 22.20
CA SER A 28 17.09 11.20 22.91
C SER A 28 18.24 10.84 21.96
N LYS A 29 19.04 11.86 21.64
CA LYS A 29 20.47 11.79 21.26
C LYS A 29 20.85 11.11 19.92
N SER A 30 21.24 11.98 18.99
CA SER A 30 22.37 11.86 18.06
C SER A 30 22.99 10.45 17.93
N GLY A 31 22.69 9.82 16.80
CA GLY A 31 23.48 8.76 16.21
C GLY A 31 23.16 8.74 14.73
N TYR A 32 24.16 9.01 13.89
CA TYR A 32 24.10 8.88 12.44
C TYR A 32 23.68 7.45 12.07
N LEU A 33 22.38 7.20 11.94
CA LEU A 33 21.86 6.10 11.14
C LEU A 33 21.39 6.74 9.85
N GLY A 34 22.13 6.44 8.79
CA GLY A 34 21.96 7.04 7.48
C GLY A 34 20.49 7.15 7.11
N SER A 35 20.14 8.26 6.44
CA SER A 35 18.83 8.41 5.79
C SER A 35 18.56 7.14 5.00
N VAL A 36 17.80 6.22 5.59
CA VAL A 36 17.26 5.08 4.89
C VAL A 36 16.24 5.73 3.98
N THR A 37 16.67 5.98 2.75
CA THR A 37 15.78 6.29 1.65
C THR A 37 14.95 5.03 1.48
N ILE A 38 13.87 4.92 2.27
CA ILE A 38 12.91 3.83 2.15
C ILE A 38 12.40 3.96 0.71
N PRO A 39 12.75 3.03 -0.20
CA PRO A 39 12.26 3.14 -1.56
C PRO A 39 10.74 3.14 -1.46
N PRO A 40 10.05 4.13 -2.06
CA PRO A 40 8.60 4.18 -1.99
C PRO A 40 8.08 2.87 -2.56
N ILE A 41 7.44 2.05 -1.72
CA ILE A 41 6.80 0.82 -2.20
C ILE A 41 5.79 1.28 -3.25
N GLY A 42 6.02 0.88 -4.49
CA GLY A 42 5.11 1.21 -5.59
C GLY A 42 3.71 0.72 -5.25
N LYS A 43 2.71 1.54 -5.53
CA LYS A 43 1.33 1.15 -5.22
C LYS A 43 0.88 0.03 -6.14
N LEU A 44 0.22 -0.99 -5.58
CA LEU A 44 -0.47 -2.01 -6.34
C LEU A 44 -1.53 -1.33 -7.21
N GLY A 45 -1.43 -1.50 -8.53
CA GLY A 45 -2.27 -0.84 -9.53
C GLY A 45 -2.97 -1.82 -10.45
N ASP A 46 -2.30 -2.93 -10.77
CA ASP A 46 -2.75 -3.93 -11.73
C ASP A 46 -2.09 -5.30 -11.47
N GLN A 47 -2.32 -6.25 -12.39
CA GLN A 47 -1.74 -7.59 -12.32
C GLN A 47 -0.26 -7.58 -12.72
N ASP A 48 0.14 -6.61 -13.53
CA ASP A 48 1.49 -6.53 -14.10
C ASP A 48 2.50 -6.10 -13.01
N ASN A 49 2.08 -5.26 -12.06
CA ASN A 49 2.90 -4.80 -10.94
C ASN A 49 2.71 -5.59 -9.63
N TYR A 50 1.82 -6.58 -9.60
CA TYR A 50 1.48 -7.34 -8.40
C TYR A 50 2.68 -8.03 -7.74
N TRP A 51 3.49 -8.75 -8.52
CA TRP A 51 4.60 -9.52 -7.96
C TRP A 51 5.69 -8.61 -7.38
N THR A 52 5.96 -7.49 -8.05
CA THR A 52 6.87 -6.46 -7.53
C THR A 52 6.33 -5.89 -6.22
N TRP A 53 5.05 -5.50 -6.19
CA TRP A 53 4.40 -5.01 -4.97
C TRP A 53 4.47 -6.04 -3.83
N ARG A 54 4.14 -7.31 -4.11
CA ARG A 54 4.14 -8.41 -3.14
C ARG A 54 5.51 -8.61 -2.49
N ILE A 55 6.58 -8.59 -3.29
CA ILE A 55 7.96 -8.76 -2.79
C ILE A 55 8.33 -7.59 -1.86
N LEU A 56 8.02 -6.36 -2.27
CA LEU A 56 8.36 -5.16 -1.51
C LEU A 56 7.56 -5.05 -0.20
N ILE A 57 6.25 -5.24 -0.24
CA ILE A 57 5.39 -5.14 0.96
C ILE A 57 5.74 -6.22 1.98
N ARG A 58 6.04 -7.44 1.51
CA ARG A 58 6.49 -8.53 2.38
C ARG A 58 7.80 -8.17 3.06
N SER A 59 8.82 -7.77 2.30
CA SER A 59 10.14 -7.44 2.82
C SER A 59 10.07 -6.30 3.84
N TYR A 60 9.24 -5.28 3.58
CA TYR A 60 9.04 -4.15 4.47
C TYR A 60 8.36 -4.55 5.78
N LEU A 61 7.29 -5.34 5.71
CA LEU A 61 6.59 -5.83 6.90
C LEU A 61 7.44 -6.81 7.71
N GLU A 62 8.23 -7.68 7.06
CA GLU A 62 9.18 -8.57 7.72
C GLU A 62 10.25 -7.76 8.50
N ALA A 63 10.82 -6.73 7.89
CA ALA A 63 11.80 -5.85 8.55
C ALA A 63 11.23 -5.13 9.80
N LEU A 64 9.92 -4.89 9.82
CA LEU A 64 9.22 -4.28 10.96
C LEU A 64 8.67 -5.31 11.98
N GLY A 65 8.86 -6.62 11.75
CA GLY A 65 8.26 -7.66 12.60
C GLY A 65 6.73 -7.73 12.50
N LEU A 66 6.18 -7.22 11.40
CA LEU A 66 4.74 -7.16 11.07
C LEU A 66 4.34 -8.21 10.02
N TRP A 67 5.16 -9.22 9.80
CA TRP A 67 4.86 -10.36 8.94
C TRP A 67 4.93 -11.66 9.74
N ALA A 68 3.95 -12.55 9.56
CA ALA A 68 3.86 -13.81 10.29
C ALA A 68 3.46 -14.96 9.34
N GLY A 69 4.35 -15.92 9.15
CA GLY A 69 4.15 -17.02 8.21
C GLY A 69 4.01 -16.51 6.77
N ASN A 70 2.82 -16.67 6.19
CA ASN A 70 2.52 -16.28 4.80
C ASN A 70 1.69 -15.00 4.68
N PHE A 71 1.42 -14.30 5.79
CA PHE A 71 0.52 -13.15 5.81
C PHE A 71 1.07 -12.00 6.65
N PRO A 72 0.62 -10.76 6.40
CA PRO A 72 0.81 -9.65 7.34
C PRO A 72 0.25 -10.02 8.71
N ARG A 73 0.98 -9.65 9.76
CA ARG A 73 0.54 -9.78 11.15
C ARG A 73 -0.70 -8.92 11.38
N GLU A 74 -1.65 -9.44 12.15
CA GLU A 74 -2.84 -8.66 12.48
C GLU A 74 -2.51 -7.48 13.38
N GLY A 75 -3.00 -6.30 13.00
CA GLY A 75 -2.86 -5.08 13.78
C GLY A 75 -3.12 -3.81 12.96
N PRO A 76 -3.44 -2.68 13.62
CA PRO A 76 -3.73 -1.42 12.93
C PRO A 76 -2.57 -0.93 12.06
N GLN A 77 -1.33 -1.09 12.54
CA GLN A 77 -0.12 -0.63 11.83
C GLN A 77 0.10 -1.41 10.53
N ALA A 78 0.03 -2.75 10.57
CA ALA A 78 0.18 -3.59 9.39
C ALA A 78 -0.95 -3.34 8.37
N LYS A 79 -2.20 -3.19 8.86
CA LYS A 79 -3.36 -2.85 8.01
C LYS A 79 -3.16 -1.50 7.32
N PHE A 80 -2.71 -0.48 8.05
CA PHE A 80 -2.45 0.85 7.49
C PHE A 80 -1.37 0.80 6.40
N ILE A 81 -0.24 0.15 6.68
CA ILE A 81 0.85 -0.01 5.72
C ILE A 81 0.36 -0.74 4.47
N LEU A 82 -0.32 -1.88 4.64
CA LEU A 82 -0.89 -2.65 3.53
C LEU A 82 -1.79 -1.78 2.65
N LEU A 83 -2.77 -1.08 3.23
CA LEU A 83 -3.72 -0.25 2.49
C LEU A 83 -3.06 0.98 1.84
N SER A 84 -2.02 1.55 2.45
CA SER A 84 -1.29 2.70 1.91
C SER A 84 -0.52 2.38 0.61
N THR A 85 -0.21 1.11 0.40
CA THR A 85 0.51 0.60 -0.79
C THR A 85 -0.42 0.08 -1.88
N VAL A 86 -1.72 0.40 -1.80
CA VAL A 86 -2.73 0.01 -2.79
C VAL A 86 -3.31 1.26 -3.44
N GLU A 87 -3.53 1.22 -4.75
CA GLU A 87 -4.17 2.34 -5.44
C GLU A 87 -5.62 2.54 -5.01
N ILE A 88 -6.07 3.79 -5.02
CA ILE A 88 -7.37 4.16 -4.42
C ILE A 88 -8.56 3.48 -5.12
N TRP A 89 -8.46 3.20 -6.43
CA TRP A 89 -9.48 2.50 -7.19
C TRP A 89 -9.51 0.98 -6.95
N ILE A 90 -8.48 0.43 -6.31
CA ILE A 90 -8.44 -0.99 -5.92
C ILE A 90 -9.07 -1.19 -4.54
N LEU A 91 -8.95 -0.18 -3.67
CA LEU A 91 -9.53 -0.19 -2.33
C LEU A 91 -11.04 -0.39 -2.39
N LYS A 92 -11.53 -1.26 -1.51
CA LYS A 92 -12.95 -1.59 -1.38
C LYS A 92 -13.47 -1.11 -0.03
N ARG A 93 -14.75 -0.76 0.05
CA ARG A 93 -15.39 -0.32 1.31
C ARG A 93 -15.32 -1.41 2.39
N GLU A 94 -15.42 -2.66 1.99
CA GLU A 94 -15.39 -3.84 2.86
C GLU A 94 -14.05 -3.99 3.59
N TYR A 95 -12.96 -3.40 3.07
CA TYR A 95 -11.66 -3.43 3.74
C TYR A 95 -11.66 -2.69 5.08
N GLU A 96 -12.65 -1.84 5.35
CA GLU A 96 -12.87 -1.25 6.68
C GLU A 96 -13.02 -2.33 7.75
N HIS A 97 -13.77 -3.39 7.47
CA HIS A 97 -14.07 -4.48 8.41
C HIS A 97 -13.18 -5.71 8.24
N PHE A 98 -12.42 -5.80 7.15
CA PHE A 98 -11.52 -6.93 6.93
C PHE A 98 -10.26 -6.85 7.78
N ASN A 99 -9.76 -8.01 8.17
CA ASN A 99 -8.45 -8.17 8.80
C ASN A 99 -7.34 -8.19 7.74
N CYS A 100 -6.08 -8.11 8.17
CA CYS A 100 -4.94 -7.99 7.25
C CYS A 100 -4.84 -9.19 6.32
N LYS A 101 -5.07 -10.40 6.85
CA LYS A 101 -5.09 -11.65 6.07
C LYS A 101 -6.16 -11.63 4.98
N GLN A 102 -7.39 -11.24 5.30
CA GLN A 102 -8.51 -11.17 4.36
C GLN A 102 -8.23 -10.16 3.23
N ILE A 103 -7.71 -8.98 3.58
CA ILE A 103 -7.33 -7.97 2.58
C ILE A 103 -6.24 -8.53 1.66
N TYR A 104 -5.17 -9.08 2.23
CA TYR A 104 -4.06 -9.63 1.44
C TYR A 104 -4.51 -10.76 0.51
N GLN A 105 -5.36 -11.67 0.98
CA GLN A 105 -5.91 -12.77 0.17
C GLN A 105 -6.81 -12.27 -0.97
N ASP A 106 -7.65 -11.25 -0.74
CA ASP A 106 -8.47 -10.66 -1.82
C ASP A 106 -7.58 -10.02 -2.90
N LEU A 107 -6.53 -9.30 -2.50
CA LEU A 107 -5.56 -8.71 -3.44
C LEU A 107 -4.81 -9.80 -4.22
N GLU A 108 -4.31 -10.84 -3.55
CA GLU A 108 -3.65 -11.98 -4.18
C GLU A 108 -4.57 -12.67 -5.18
N LYS A 109 -5.82 -12.94 -4.82
CA LYS A 109 -6.81 -13.56 -5.72
C LYS A 109 -7.07 -12.72 -6.98
N ARG A 110 -7.11 -11.40 -6.86
CA ARG A 110 -7.44 -10.49 -7.98
C ARG A 110 -6.27 -10.24 -8.92
N PHE A 111 -5.04 -10.23 -8.39
CA PHE A 111 -3.89 -9.69 -9.11
C PHE A 111 -2.72 -10.66 -9.32
N SER A 112 -2.70 -11.84 -8.68
CA SER A 112 -1.60 -12.80 -8.84
C SER A 112 -1.56 -13.51 -10.20
N VAL A 113 -2.70 -13.60 -10.88
CA VAL A 113 -2.81 -14.25 -12.19
C VAL A 113 -2.46 -13.23 -13.27
N PRO A 114 -1.43 -13.46 -14.10
CA PRO A 114 -1.13 -12.59 -15.23
C PRO A 114 -2.29 -12.58 -16.23
N ARG A 115 -2.61 -11.41 -16.79
CA ARG A 115 -3.55 -11.37 -17.92
C ARG A 115 -2.99 -12.22 -19.06
N PRO A 116 -3.78 -13.07 -19.70
CA PRO A 116 -3.36 -13.68 -20.96
C PRO A 116 -3.05 -12.53 -21.92
N LYS A 117 -1.83 -12.51 -22.47
CA LYS A 117 -1.47 -11.57 -23.54
C LYS A 117 -2.45 -11.86 -24.67
N SER A 118 -3.40 -10.96 -24.91
CA SER A 118 -4.27 -11.06 -26.08
C SER A 118 -3.36 -11.22 -27.29
N ALA A 119 -3.47 -12.36 -27.98
CA ALA A 119 -2.67 -12.66 -29.15
C ALA A 119 -2.75 -11.44 -30.08
N THR A 120 -1.62 -10.78 -30.30
CA THR A 120 -1.49 -9.75 -31.31
C THR A 120 -1.78 -10.45 -32.64
N THR A 121 -3.00 -10.31 -33.14
CA THR A 121 -3.35 -10.68 -34.51
C THR A 121 -2.57 -9.71 -35.40
N LEU A 122 -1.47 -10.21 -35.97
CA LEU A 122 -0.78 -9.59 -37.09
C LEU A 122 -1.62 -9.73 -38.35
#